data_AF-A0A967WPY5-F1
#
_entry.id   AF-A0A967WPY5-F1
#
_cell.length_a   1.000
_cell.length_b   1.000
_cell.length_c   1.000
_cell.angle_alpha   90.00
_cell.angle_beta   90.00
_cell.angle_gamma   90.00
#
_symmetry.space_group_name_H-M   'P 1'
#
loop_
_entity.id
_entity.type
_entity.pdbx_description
1 polymer ?
#
loop_
_entity_poly.entity_id
_entity_poly.type
_entity_poly.pdbx_seq_one_letter_code
_entity_poly.pdbx_strand_id
1 'polypeptide(L)'
;MRQIGSLLLLALLLYACDPSASDPASGRNPGLRFDTILPEDWQYITTYNLDTNRFDDQEEWVVLYRFDLLVDDKDQYRGPIAGAVYQPDGERPPNLIAYPLRPPDGGYLCECKCVAAMKDALSGLEGPELIVSDRCDGETTRLTIFHWDQDARRYQPKGHFRGDNIQVDQNEVRVEEPWPGRAQLAMRYTYRPRDNQTYYQPGDQGVCVECEKRGIVFSHGEPEDVMRSPYPEKIVLAFYTHYTDDAKAPGYFAEGAWDRLGQCAPGRCGCASARSDIEQVWVIDLKPENEPLSADKDLNPDKAAVLATVICDRRNAASEGERLMRWILTREDDRWQLHSLE
;
A
#
# COMPACT_ATOMS: atom_id res chain seq x y z
N MET A 1 4.94 23.99 -69.47
CA MET A 1 5.18 22.68 -70.12
C MET A 1 5.07 21.64 -69.01
N ARG A 2 3.99 20.84 -68.97
CA ARG A 2 3.96 19.38 -69.31
C ARG A 2 4.86 18.58 -68.36
N GLN A 3 4.44 17.61 -67.54
CA GLN A 3 3.40 16.55 -67.54
C GLN A 3 3.13 16.17 -66.06
N ILE A 4 1.91 15.99 -65.53
CA ILE A 4 0.97 14.84 -65.58
C ILE A 4 1.62 13.44 -65.50
N GLY A 5 1.37 12.75 -64.39
CA GLY A 5 1.51 11.29 -64.20
C GLY A 5 1.27 10.96 -62.71
N SER A 6 0.02 10.89 -62.25
CA SER A 6 -0.82 9.68 -62.15
C SER A 6 -0.20 8.47 -61.43
N LEU A 7 -0.81 8.16 -60.28
CA LEU A 7 -1.03 6.86 -59.64
C LEU A 7 0.19 5.96 -59.31
N LEU A 8 0.40 5.71 -58.02
CA LEU A 8 -0.10 4.45 -57.44
C LEU A 8 -0.23 4.57 -55.92
N LEU A 9 -1.45 4.34 -55.44
CA LEU A 9 -1.78 4.03 -54.05
C LEU A 9 -1.12 2.69 -53.70
N LEU A 10 -0.28 2.64 -52.66
CA LEU A 10 0.02 1.40 -51.96
C LEU A 10 -0.15 1.66 -50.45
N ALA A 11 -1.38 1.49 -49.99
CA ALA A 11 -1.69 1.40 -48.57
C ALA A 11 -1.21 0.03 -48.06
N LEU A 12 0.03 -0.01 -47.55
CA LEU A 12 0.52 -1.12 -46.75
C LEU A 12 -0.08 -0.98 -45.34
N LEU A 13 -1.24 -1.60 -45.14
CA LEU A 13 -1.74 -1.97 -43.82
C LEU A 13 -0.79 -3.03 -43.25
N LEU A 14 0.23 -2.57 -42.53
CA LEU A 14 0.97 -3.42 -41.61
C LEU A 14 0.06 -3.69 -40.41
N TYR A 15 -0.69 -4.78 -40.49
CA TYR A 15 -1.14 -5.53 -39.33
C TYR A 15 0.12 -5.95 -38.55
N ALA A 16 0.54 -5.12 -37.61
CA ALA A 16 1.37 -5.58 -36.52
C ALA A 16 0.49 -6.51 -35.68
N CYS A 17 0.64 -7.82 -35.89
CA CYS A 17 0.26 -8.81 -34.90
C CYS A 17 1.03 -8.46 -33.62
N ASP A 18 0.31 -7.91 -32.65
CA ASP A 18 0.74 -7.84 -31.27
C ASP A 18 0.92 -9.28 -30.76
N PRO A 19 2.12 -9.74 -30.37
CA PRO A 19 2.31 -11.07 -29.78
C PRO A 19 1.97 -11.09 -28.28
N SER A 20 1.40 -10.03 -27.71
CA SER A 20 1.19 -9.88 -26.26
C SER A 20 -0.28 -9.95 -25.82
N ALA A 21 -1.05 -10.88 -26.39
CA ALA A 21 -2.35 -11.27 -25.85
C ALA A 21 -2.44 -12.80 -25.73
N SER A 22 -1.50 -13.40 -24.99
CA SER A 22 -1.73 -14.71 -24.40
C SER A 22 -2.68 -14.53 -23.22
N ASP A 23 -3.95 -14.79 -23.47
CA ASP A 23 -4.96 -15.07 -22.47
C ASP A 23 -4.40 -16.12 -21.47
N PRO A 24 -4.26 -15.84 -20.16
CA PRO A 24 -3.77 -16.82 -19.18
C PRO A 24 -4.83 -17.91 -18.86
N ALA A 25 -5.92 -17.96 -19.61
CA ALA A 25 -6.87 -19.05 -19.56
C ALA A 25 -6.25 -20.32 -20.15
N SER A 26 -5.96 -21.27 -19.25
CA SER A 26 -5.93 -22.71 -19.51
C SER A 26 -4.56 -23.34 -19.83
N GLY A 27 -3.71 -23.42 -18.80
CA GLY A 27 -2.84 -24.58 -18.59
C GLY A 27 -3.69 -25.83 -18.31
N ARG A 28 -4.41 -26.31 -19.32
CA ARG A 28 -5.34 -27.44 -19.24
C ARG A 28 -4.53 -28.73 -19.11
N ASN A 29 -4.40 -29.22 -17.89
CA ASN A 29 -4.40 -30.67 -17.67
C ASN A 29 -5.87 -31.10 -17.87
N PRO A 30 -6.26 -31.74 -18.98
CA PRO A 30 -7.66 -31.78 -19.45
C PRO A 30 -8.61 -32.62 -18.60
N GLY A 31 -8.18 -33.17 -17.45
CA GLY A 31 -8.99 -34.05 -16.60
C GLY A 31 -9.50 -33.45 -15.29
N LEU A 32 -8.87 -32.40 -14.75
CA LEU A 32 -9.19 -31.89 -13.41
C LEU A 32 -10.10 -30.68 -13.47
N ARG A 33 -11.33 -30.87 -12.99
CA ARG A 33 -12.39 -29.85 -12.91
C ARG A 33 -12.63 -29.45 -11.47
N PHE A 34 -11.96 -28.40 -11.02
CA PHE A 34 -12.10 -27.89 -9.65
C PHE A 34 -13.51 -27.41 -9.33
N ASP A 35 -14.27 -26.97 -10.34
CA ASP A 35 -15.68 -26.60 -10.19
C ASP A 35 -16.60 -27.79 -9.86
N THR A 36 -16.14 -29.03 -10.00
CA THR A 36 -16.92 -30.23 -9.67
C THR A 36 -16.57 -30.88 -8.33
N ILE A 37 -15.48 -30.43 -7.69
CA ILE A 37 -15.02 -30.99 -6.40
C ILE A 37 -15.32 -30.05 -5.22
N LEU A 38 -15.74 -28.81 -5.50
CA LEU A 38 -16.19 -27.88 -4.47
C LEU A 38 -17.62 -28.23 -4.01
N PRO A 39 -17.99 -27.88 -2.77
CA PRO A 39 -19.37 -27.93 -2.29
C PRO A 39 -20.35 -27.22 -3.24
N GLU A 40 -21.59 -27.71 -3.32
CA GLU A 40 -22.62 -27.17 -4.22
C GLU A 40 -22.98 -25.70 -3.94
N ASP A 41 -22.80 -25.25 -2.70
CA ASP A 41 -23.03 -23.90 -2.23
C ASP A 41 -21.82 -22.97 -2.41
N TRP A 42 -20.74 -23.44 -3.03
CA TRP A 42 -19.53 -22.66 -3.32
C TRP A 42 -19.39 -22.40 -4.82
N GLN A 43 -18.77 -21.28 -5.16
CA GLN A 43 -18.57 -20.88 -6.55
C GLN A 43 -17.07 -20.84 -6.88
N TYR A 44 -16.64 -21.67 -7.84
CA TYR A 44 -15.30 -21.58 -8.41
C TYR A 44 -15.03 -20.20 -9.02
N ILE A 45 -13.86 -19.62 -8.75
CA ILE A 45 -13.43 -18.34 -9.33
C ILE A 45 -12.31 -18.57 -10.34
N THR A 46 -11.18 -19.11 -9.87
CA THR A 46 -9.97 -19.25 -10.68
C THR A 46 -9.01 -20.27 -10.06
N THR A 47 -8.07 -20.75 -10.86
CA THR A 47 -6.97 -21.61 -10.44
C THR A 47 -5.66 -21.00 -10.92
N TYR A 48 -4.65 -21.00 -10.07
CA TYR A 48 -3.27 -20.69 -10.43
C TYR A 48 -2.44 -21.98 -10.31
N ASN A 49 -1.56 -22.23 -11.27
CA ASN A 49 -0.53 -23.26 -11.14
C ASN A 49 0.73 -22.56 -10.59
N LEU A 50 1.12 -22.86 -9.36
CA LEU A 50 2.22 -22.19 -8.67
C LEU A 50 3.01 -23.24 -7.89
N ASP A 51 4.34 -23.18 -7.96
CA ASP A 51 5.21 -23.94 -7.05
C ASP A 51 5.24 -23.25 -5.67
N THR A 52 4.30 -23.69 -4.84
CA THR A 52 3.94 -23.16 -3.51
C THR A 52 4.64 -23.91 -2.37
N ASN A 53 5.14 -25.12 -2.62
CA ASN A 53 5.82 -25.94 -1.62
C ASN A 53 7.33 -26.10 -1.85
N ARG A 54 7.81 -25.98 -3.11
CA ARG A 54 9.22 -25.98 -3.55
C ARG A 54 10.06 -27.22 -3.28
N PHE A 55 9.50 -28.22 -2.61
CA PHE A 55 10.26 -29.41 -2.23
C PHE A 55 10.35 -30.44 -3.36
N ASP A 56 9.50 -30.33 -4.37
CA ASP A 56 9.41 -31.28 -5.49
C ASP A 56 9.52 -30.65 -6.88
N ASP A 57 9.75 -29.32 -6.97
CA ASP A 57 9.73 -28.53 -8.21
C ASP A 57 8.43 -28.72 -9.03
N GLN A 58 7.31 -29.08 -8.38
CA GLN A 58 6.03 -29.27 -9.04
C GLN A 58 5.09 -28.09 -8.77
N GLU A 59 4.36 -27.67 -9.81
CA GLU A 59 3.32 -26.67 -9.65
C GLU A 59 2.10 -27.29 -8.96
N GLU A 60 1.61 -26.61 -7.92
CA GLU A 60 0.33 -26.88 -7.29
C GLU A 60 -0.81 -26.06 -7.85
N TRP A 61 -2.03 -26.56 -7.63
CA TRP A 61 -3.25 -25.84 -7.97
C TRP A 61 -3.73 -25.00 -6.78
N VAL A 62 -3.48 -23.68 -6.84
CA VAL A 62 -4.10 -22.72 -5.94
C VAL A 62 -5.49 -22.37 -6.47
N VAL A 63 -6.52 -22.92 -5.86
CA VAL A 63 -7.92 -22.76 -6.26
C VAL A 63 -8.58 -21.73 -5.37
N LEU A 64 -9.18 -20.71 -5.99
CA LEU A 64 -9.95 -19.68 -5.30
C LEU A 64 -11.44 -19.87 -5.57
N TYR A 65 -12.26 -19.69 -4.55
CA TYR A 65 -13.70 -19.91 -4.61
C TYR A 65 -14.46 -18.93 -3.69
N ARG A 66 -15.68 -18.57 -4.07
CA ARG A 66 -16.62 -17.86 -3.19
C ARG A 66 -17.39 -18.85 -2.33
N PHE A 67 -17.70 -18.43 -1.12
CA PHE A 67 -18.59 -19.12 -0.19
C PHE A 67 -19.58 -18.10 0.39
N ASP A 68 -20.54 -18.55 1.21
CA ASP A 68 -21.60 -17.70 1.78
C ASP A 68 -22.30 -16.85 0.71
N LEU A 69 -22.68 -17.51 -0.38
CA LEU A 69 -23.16 -16.86 -1.60
C LEU A 69 -24.47 -16.10 -1.35
N LEU A 70 -24.45 -14.81 -1.67
CA LEU A 70 -25.63 -13.97 -1.81
C LEU A 70 -25.88 -13.71 -3.30
N VAL A 71 -27.12 -13.86 -3.72
CA VAL A 71 -27.55 -13.49 -5.08
C VAL A 71 -27.96 -12.02 -5.05
N ASP A 72 -27.29 -11.17 -5.83
CA ASP A 72 -27.72 -9.77 -5.98
C ASP A 72 -28.86 -9.61 -7.00
N ASP A 73 -29.43 -8.40 -7.09
CA ASP A 73 -30.56 -8.09 -7.99
C ASP A 73 -30.24 -8.28 -9.51
N LYS A 74 -28.98 -8.61 -9.85
CA LYS A 74 -28.52 -8.88 -11.22
C LYS A 74 -28.12 -10.35 -11.41
N ASP A 75 -28.56 -11.23 -10.51
CA ASP A 75 -28.20 -12.65 -10.46
C ASP A 75 -26.68 -12.89 -10.38
N GLN A 76 -25.90 -11.92 -9.85
CA GLN A 76 -24.49 -12.10 -9.61
C GLN A 76 -24.26 -12.58 -8.18
N TYR A 77 -23.56 -13.70 -8.07
CA TYR A 77 -23.09 -14.20 -6.78
C TYR A 77 -22.05 -13.26 -6.18
N ARG A 78 -22.38 -12.75 -4.99
CA ARG A 78 -21.47 -12.03 -4.12
C ARG A 78 -21.19 -12.87 -2.90
N GLY A 79 -20.00 -12.71 -2.34
CA GLY A 79 -19.61 -13.44 -1.14
C GLY A 79 -18.10 -13.34 -0.92
N PRO A 80 -17.64 -13.62 0.31
CA PRO A 80 -16.23 -13.71 0.59
C PRO A 80 -15.55 -14.78 -0.27
N ILE A 81 -14.27 -14.56 -0.57
CA ILE A 81 -13.42 -15.47 -1.33
C ILE A 81 -12.49 -16.18 -0.35
N ALA A 82 -12.44 -17.50 -0.43
CA ALA A 82 -11.45 -18.35 0.22
C ALA A 82 -10.62 -19.08 -0.84
N GLY A 83 -9.68 -19.91 -0.39
CA GLY A 83 -8.82 -20.67 -1.28
C GLY A 83 -8.22 -21.89 -0.61
N ALA A 84 -7.79 -22.82 -1.45
CA ALA A 84 -7.04 -24.00 -1.03
C ALA A 84 -5.98 -24.33 -2.08
N VAL A 85 -4.87 -24.89 -1.61
CA VAL A 85 -3.84 -25.47 -2.47
C VAL A 85 -4.11 -26.96 -2.60
N TYR A 86 -4.22 -27.46 -3.81
CA TYR A 86 -4.39 -28.89 -4.08
C TYR A 86 -3.07 -29.49 -4.54
N GLN A 87 -2.71 -30.63 -3.94
CA GLN A 87 -1.50 -31.39 -4.25
C GLN A 87 -1.83 -32.87 -4.47
N PRO A 88 -1.16 -33.56 -5.41
CA PRO A 88 -1.24 -35.02 -5.47
C PRO A 88 -0.49 -35.65 -4.29
N ASP A 89 -1.01 -36.74 -3.75
CA ASP A 89 -0.39 -37.48 -2.64
C ASP A 89 0.84 -38.34 -3.05
N GLY A 90 1.16 -38.37 -4.34
CA GLY A 90 2.24 -39.17 -4.91
C GLY A 90 1.91 -40.66 -5.08
N GLU A 91 0.70 -41.09 -4.72
CA GLU A 91 0.25 -42.48 -4.90
C GLU A 91 -0.14 -42.76 -6.37
N ARG A 92 -0.36 -44.04 -6.70
CA ARG A 92 -0.84 -44.48 -8.01
C ARG A 92 -2.05 -45.40 -7.85
N PRO A 93 -3.28 -44.95 -8.20
CA PRO A 93 -3.62 -43.61 -8.72
C PRO A 93 -3.45 -42.51 -7.64
N PRO A 94 -3.13 -41.26 -8.03
CA PRO A 94 -2.93 -40.18 -7.05
C PRO A 94 -4.26 -39.71 -6.47
N ASN A 95 -4.31 -39.49 -5.16
CA ASN A 95 -5.37 -38.70 -4.54
C ASN A 95 -4.98 -37.23 -4.53
N LEU A 96 -5.97 -36.34 -4.60
CA LEU A 96 -5.77 -34.90 -4.40
C LEU A 96 -6.04 -34.53 -2.94
N ILE A 97 -5.02 -33.98 -2.29
CA ILE A 97 -5.10 -33.45 -0.93
C ILE A 97 -5.32 -31.95 -1.01
N ALA A 98 -6.35 -31.46 -0.32
CA ALA A 98 -6.63 -30.04 -0.20
C ALA A 98 -5.97 -29.48 1.07
N TYR A 99 -5.22 -28.40 0.91
CA TYR A 99 -4.65 -27.61 1.99
C TYR A 99 -5.33 -26.24 2.04
N PRO A 100 -6.31 -26.03 2.94
CA PRO A 100 -7.04 -24.78 3.04
C PRO A 100 -6.12 -23.61 3.41
N LEU A 101 -6.23 -22.50 2.67
CA LEU A 101 -5.56 -21.25 2.98
C LEU A 101 -6.40 -20.48 3.99
N ARG A 102 -6.01 -20.54 5.26
CA ARG A 102 -6.76 -19.93 6.37
C ARG A 102 -6.02 -18.70 6.90
N PRO A 103 -6.54 -17.49 6.67
CA PRO A 103 -6.18 -16.34 7.47
C PRO A 103 -6.42 -16.60 8.96
N PRO A 104 -5.78 -15.83 9.85
CA PRO A 104 -6.12 -15.87 11.26
C PRO A 104 -7.60 -15.55 11.52
N ASP A 105 -8.09 -16.00 12.68
CA ASP A 105 -9.45 -15.75 13.19
C ASP A 105 -10.59 -16.23 12.28
N GLY A 106 -10.30 -17.13 11.32
CA GLY A 106 -11.31 -17.61 10.37
C GLY A 106 -11.76 -16.56 9.36
N GLY A 107 -10.93 -15.54 9.12
CA GLY A 107 -11.17 -14.54 8.08
C GLY A 107 -11.18 -15.15 6.67
N TYR A 108 -11.54 -14.32 5.69
CA TYR A 108 -11.52 -14.65 4.27
C TYR A 108 -10.35 -13.97 3.56
N LEU A 109 -10.02 -14.43 2.35
CA LEU A 109 -8.87 -13.95 1.58
C LEU A 109 -9.19 -12.65 0.84
N CYS A 110 -10.36 -12.57 0.18
CA CYS A 110 -10.72 -11.46 -0.70
C CYS A 110 -12.23 -11.23 -0.78
N GLU A 111 -12.66 -10.07 -1.29
CA GLU A 111 -14.05 -9.72 -1.63
C GLU A 111 -14.20 -9.31 -3.09
N CYS A 112 -13.23 -8.53 -3.60
CA CYS A 112 -13.20 -7.98 -4.95
C CYS A 112 -12.54 -8.97 -5.94
N LYS A 113 -11.32 -8.64 -6.40
CA LYS A 113 -10.53 -9.47 -7.32
C LYS A 113 -9.37 -10.10 -6.58
N CYS A 114 -9.43 -11.41 -6.38
CA CYS A 114 -8.41 -12.16 -5.68
C CYS A 114 -7.28 -12.62 -6.62
N VAL A 115 -6.04 -12.27 -6.27
CA VAL A 115 -4.83 -12.58 -7.03
C VAL A 115 -3.87 -13.36 -6.14
N ALA A 116 -3.38 -14.50 -6.63
CA ALA A 116 -2.36 -15.28 -5.95
C ALA A 116 -1.03 -15.21 -6.72
N ALA A 117 0.09 -15.07 -6.01
CA ALA A 117 1.43 -15.05 -6.59
C ALA A 117 2.48 -15.51 -5.57
N MET A 118 3.59 -16.06 -6.05
CA MET A 118 4.78 -16.32 -5.24
C MET A 118 5.66 -15.08 -5.18
N LYS A 119 6.06 -14.64 -3.98
CA LYS A 119 6.97 -13.50 -3.78
C LYS A 119 7.87 -13.68 -2.56
N ASP A 120 9.11 -13.22 -2.65
CA ASP A 120 10.06 -13.19 -1.52
C ASP A 120 9.70 -12.03 -0.58
N ALA A 121 8.82 -12.28 0.39
CA ALA A 121 8.40 -11.31 1.40
C ALA A 121 9.13 -11.49 2.73
N LEU A 122 9.64 -12.69 3.05
CA LEU A 122 10.25 -12.99 4.34
C LEU A 122 11.62 -13.65 4.16
N SER A 123 12.70 -12.89 4.38
CA SER A 123 14.06 -13.41 4.15
C SER A 123 14.55 -14.40 5.22
N GLY A 124 13.81 -14.57 6.30
CA GLY A 124 14.10 -15.53 7.37
C GLY A 124 13.52 -16.91 7.12
N LEU A 125 12.76 -17.07 6.04
CA LEU A 125 12.21 -18.34 5.57
C LEU A 125 12.90 -18.74 4.27
N GLU A 126 12.88 -20.04 3.97
CA GLU A 126 13.45 -20.56 2.74
C GLU A 126 12.46 -20.40 1.59
N GLY A 127 12.86 -19.64 0.57
CA GLY A 127 12.03 -19.38 -0.60
C GLY A 127 10.94 -18.31 -0.37
N PRO A 128 10.20 -17.96 -1.43
CA PRO A 128 9.09 -17.03 -1.42
C PRO A 128 7.83 -17.63 -0.83
N GLU A 129 6.98 -16.71 -0.42
CA GLU A 129 5.69 -16.97 0.15
C GLU A 129 4.59 -16.92 -0.92
N LEU A 130 3.54 -17.72 -0.70
CA LEU A 130 2.29 -17.57 -1.42
C LEU A 130 1.55 -16.35 -0.88
N ILE A 131 1.46 -15.30 -1.68
CA ILE A 131 0.74 -14.08 -1.34
C ILE A 131 -0.60 -14.07 -2.06
N VAL A 132 -1.68 -13.95 -1.28
CA VAL A 132 -3.03 -13.75 -1.79
C VAL A 132 -3.45 -12.31 -1.51
N SER A 133 -3.76 -11.57 -2.57
CA SER A 133 -4.11 -10.15 -2.54
C SER A 133 -5.53 -9.92 -3.04
N ASP A 134 -6.32 -9.16 -2.29
CA ASP A 134 -7.61 -8.63 -2.71
C ASP A 134 -7.41 -7.28 -3.38
N ARG A 135 -7.82 -7.17 -4.65
CA ARG A 135 -7.72 -5.94 -5.42
C ARG A 135 -9.09 -5.33 -5.66
N CYS A 136 -9.34 -4.16 -5.09
CA CYS A 136 -10.53 -3.34 -5.31
C CYS A 136 -10.10 -2.06 -6.02
N ASP A 137 -10.74 -1.74 -7.16
CA ASP A 137 -10.44 -0.54 -7.98
C ASP A 137 -8.96 -0.34 -8.35
N GLY A 138 -8.22 -1.44 -8.45
CA GLY A 138 -6.79 -1.44 -8.80
C GLY A 138 -5.84 -1.45 -7.60
N GLU A 139 -6.32 -1.07 -6.42
CA GLU A 139 -5.54 -1.03 -5.17
C GLU A 139 -5.63 -2.36 -4.40
N THR A 140 -4.59 -2.70 -3.64
CA THR A 140 -4.62 -3.89 -2.77
C THR A 140 -5.19 -3.51 -1.41
N THR A 141 -6.37 -4.00 -1.06
CA THR A 141 -7.08 -3.63 0.18
C THR A 141 -6.99 -4.69 1.28
N ARG A 142 -6.67 -5.94 0.89
CA ARG A 142 -6.39 -7.03 1.81
C ARG A 142 -5.27 -7.89 1.27
N LEU A 143 -4.43 -8.39 2.16
CA LEU A 143 -3.31 -9.24 1.78
C LEU A 143 -3.03 -10.28 2.86
N THR A 144 -2.82 -11.53 2.44
CA THR A 144 -2.36 -12.60 3.33
C THR A 144 -1.10 -13.25 2.76
N ILE A 145 -0.09 -13.41 3.60
CA ILE A 145 1.18 -14.06 3.29
C ILE A 145 1.13 -15.47 3.86
N PHE A 146 1.35 -16.50 3.05
CA PHE A 146 1.41 -17.89 3.47
C PHE A 146 2.79 -18.49 3.17
N HIS A 147 3.27 -19.32 4.08
CA HIS A 147 4.47 -20.12 3.88
C HIS A 147 4.15 -21.59 4.16
N TRP A 148 4.68 -22.48 3.33
CA TRP A 148 4.53 -23.92 3.52
C TRP A 148 5.43 -24.40 4.67
N ASP A 149 4.82 -24.92 5.74
CA ASP A 149 5.55 -25.55 6.83
C ASP A 149 5.69 -27.04 6.54
N GLN A 150 6.92 -27.50 6.32
CA GLN A 150 7.25 -28.88 5.97
C GLN A 150 6.94 -29.86 7.10
N ASP A 151 7.23 -29.48 8.35
CA ASP A 151 7.04 -30.35 9.53
C ASP A 151 5.55 -30.53 9.82
N ALA A 152 4.78 -29.43 9.75
CA ALA A 152 3.35 -29.45 9.96
C ALA A 152 2.54 -29.88 8.71
N ARG A 153 3.21 -29.99 7.55
CA ARG A 153 2.63 -30.27 6.24
C ARG A 153 1.40 -29.40 5.94
N ARG A 154 1.53 -28.08 6.11
CA ARG A 154 0.44 -27.13 5.88
C ARG A 154 0.93 -25.73 5.56
N TYR A 155 0.13 -24.97 4.83
CA TYR A 155 0.33 -23.53 4.68
C TYR A 155 0.01 -22.81 5.98
N GLN A 156 0.99 -22.09 6.51
CA GLN A 156 0.84 -21.24 7.68
C GLN A 156 0.75 -19.79 7.26
N PRO A 157 -0.24 -19.02 7.77
CA PRO A 157 -0.22 -17.59 7.58
C PRO A 157 1.00 -17.01 8.31
N LYS A 158 1.71 -16.10 7.66
CA LYS A 158 2.83 -15.32 8.20
C LYS A 158 2.53 -13.83 8.29
N GLY A 159 1.40 -13.37 7.75
CA GLY A 159 0.92 -12.00 7.89
C GLY A 159 -0.46 -11.83 7.26
N HIS A 160 -1.32 -10.99 7.84
CA HIS A 160 -2.64 -10.65 7.30
C HIS A 160 -2.92 -9.17 7.53
N PHE A 161 -3.11 -8.42 6.45
CA PHE A 161 -3.21 -6.97 6.47
C PHE A 161 -4.50 -6.52 5.79
N ARG A 162 -5.06 -5.42 6.28
CA ARG A 162 -6.25 -4.75 5.76
C ARG A 162 -5.99 -3.26 5.74
N GLY A 163 -6.44 -2.59 4.67
CA GLY A 163 -6.31 -1.15 4.47
C GLY A 163 -6.89 -0.77 3.11
N ASP A 164 -6.55 0.42 2.63
CA ASP A 164 -7.01 0.92 1.33
C ASP A 164 -5.96 0.76 0.25
N ASN A 165 -4.68 0.78 0.64
CA ASN A 165 -3.56 0.43 -0.23
C ASN A 165 -2.48 -0.31 0.58
N ILE A 166 -2.19 -1.54 0.17
CA ILE A 166 -1.20 -2.41 0.81
C ILE A 166 -0.08 -2.71 -0.20
N GLN A 167 1.15 -2.41 0.21
CA GLN A 167 2.36 -2.69 -0.55
C GLN A 167 3.22 -3.67 0.24
N VAL A 168 3.81 -4.64 -0.46
CA VAL A 168 4.68 -5.66 0.13
C VAL A 168 5.98 -5.71 -0.63
N ASP A 169 7.05 -5.45 0.10
CA ASP A 169 8.45 -5.62 -0.30
C ASP A 169 9.08 -6.71 0.58
N GLN A 170 10.33 -7.08 0.32
CA GLN A 170 11.04 -8.05 1.15
C GLN A 170 11.25 -7.47 2.56
N ASN A 171 10.74 -8.18 3.57
CA ASN A 171 10.74 -7.82 4.99
C ASN A 171 10.03 -6.49 5.34
N GLU A 172 9.13 -6.01 4.49
CA GLU A 172 8.39 -4.78 4.77
C GLU A 172 6.98 -4.83 4.18
N VAL A 173 5.99 -4.51 5.00
CA VAL A 173 4.61 -4.28 4.54
C VAL A 173 4.21 -2.86 4.89
N ARG A 174 3.72 -2.12 3.90
CA ARG A 174 3.13 -0.78 4.10
C ARG A 174 1.64 -0.87 3.91
N VAL A 175 0.89 -0.32 4.87
CA VAL A 175 -0.57 -0.27 4.86
C VAL A 175 -0.98 1.20 4.93
N GLU A 176 -1.80 1.66 4.00
CA GLU A 176 -2.38 3.00 4.00
C GLU A 176 -3.87 2.94 4.30
N GLU A 177 -4.32 3.83 5.18
CA GLU A 177 -5.72 4.03 5.54
C GLU A 177 -6.10 5.51 5.34
N PRO A 178 -7.32 5.86 4.92
CA PRO A 178 -7.73 7.24 4.73
C PRO A 178 -7.56 8.06 6.00
N TRP A 179 -6.96 9.24 5.87
CA TRP A 179 -6.92 10.17 6.99
C TRP A 179 -8.31 10.80 7.19
N PRO A 180 -8.89 10.72 8.39
CA PRO A 180 -10.25 11.21 8.63
C PRO A 180 -10.43 12.68 8.23
N GLY A 181 -11.49 12.95 7.45
CA GLY A 181 -11.90 14.30 7.11
C GLY A 181 -11.02 15.03 6.09
N ARG A 182 -10.05 14.36 5.44
CA ARG A 182 -9.24 14.96 4.37
C ARG A 182 -9.03 14.02 3.19
N ALA A 183 -9.61 14.39 2.04
CA ALA A 183 -9.31 13.72 0.79
C ALA A 183 -7.84 13.88 0.40
N GLN A 184 -7.26 12.82 -0.19
CA GLN A 184 -5.88 12.71 -0.66
C GLN A 184 -4.80 12.57 0.43
N LEU A 185 -5.19 12.46 1.71
CA LEU A 185 -4.27 12.13 2.80
C LEU A 185 -4.57 10.73 3.32
N ALA A 186 -3.53 10.01 3.70
CA ALA A 186 -3.63 8.69 4.31
C ALA A 186 -2.70 8.60 5.53
N MET A 187 -3.09 7.83 6.54
CA MET A 187 -2.14 7.32 7.54
C MET A 187 -1.47 6.09 6.95
N ARG A 188 -0.14 6.13 6.83
CA ARG A 188 0.67 4.99 6.42
C ARG A 188 1.27 4.33 7.65
N TYR A 189 1.12 3.03 7.76
CA TYR A 189 1.76 2.17 8.74
C TYR A 189 2.80 1.31 8.03
N THR A 190 3.99 1.17 8.60
CA THR A 190 5.06 0.31 8.09
C THR A 190 5.33 -0.78 9.11
N TYR A 191 5.21 -2.03 8.68
CA TYR A 191 5.44 -3.22 9.49
C TYR A 191 6.71 -3.92 9.05
N ARG A 192 7.49 -4.38 10.02
CA ARG A 192 8.61 -5.28 9.80
C ARG A 192 8.35 -6.64 10.45
N PRO A 193 8.70 -7.74 9.79
CA PRO A 193 8.50 -9.06 10.35
C PRO A 193 9.45 -9.30 11.53
N ARG A 194 8.98 -10.03 12.53
CA ARG A 194 9.82 -10.57 13.60
C ARG A 194 10.72 -11.66 13.02
N ASP A 195 12.01 -11.57 13.32
CA ASP A 195 13.06 -12.51 12.89
C ASP A 195 13.09 -12.75 11.36
N ASN A 196 12.51 -11.83 10.59
CA ASN A 196 12.26 -11.99 9.15
C ASN A 196 11.41 -13.23 8.79
N GLN A 197 10.62 -13.76 9.73
CA GLN A 197 9.85 -15.00 9.56
C GLN A 197 8.34 -14.83 9.69
N THR A 198 7.86 -13.81 10.40
CA THR A 198 6.42 -13.64 10.62
C THR A 198 6.09 -12.21 11.04
N TYR A 199 4.94 -11.72 10.61
CA TYR A 199 4.36 -10.46 11.06
C TYR A 199 3.41 -10.64 12.25
N TYR A 200 3.32 -11.82 12.88
CA TYR A 200 2.49 -12.03 14.06
C TYR A 200 3.26 -11.93 15.38
N GLN A 201 2.60 -11.48 16.45
CA GLN A 201 3.17 -11.42 17.80
C GLN A 201 3.46 -12.83 18.37
N PRO A 202 4.39 -12.97 19.34
CA PRO A 202 4.69 -14.26 19.94
C PRO A 202 3.49 -14.76 20.76
N GLY A 203 3.10 -16.02 20.58
CA GLY A 203 2.04 -16.64 21.37
C GLY A 203 0.60 -16.32 20.92
N ASP A 204 0.40 -15.30 20.09
CA ASP A 204 -0.91 -14.93 19.56
C ASP A 204 -1.10 -15.39 18.11
N GLN A 205 -2.18 -16.11 17.86
CA GLN A 205 -2.58 -16.51 16.52
C GLN A 205 -3.35 -15.36 15.86
N GLY A 206 -2.64 -14.50 15.13
CA GLY A 206 -3.29 -13.54 14.21
C GLY A 206 -3.12 -12.07 14.50
N VAL A 207 -2.62 -11.71 15.68
CA VAL A 207 -2.32 -10.31 16.02
C VAL A 207 -1.03 -9.91 15.33
N CYS A 208 -1.10 -8.92 14.44
CA CYS A 208 0.09 -8.40 13.79
C CYS A 208 1.05 -7.74 14.80
N VAL A 209 2.34 -7.78 14.51
CA VAL A 209 3.35 -6.99 15.21
C VAL A 209 2.96 -5.51 15.21
N GLU A 210 3.40 -4.78 16.23
CA GLU A 210 3.25 -3.33 16.23
C GLU A 210 3.95 -2.74 14.99
N CYS A 211 3.35 -1.73 14.38
CA CYS A 211 3.99 -1.03 13.27
C CYS A 211 5.27 -0.35 13.77
N GLU A 212 6.37 -0.50 13.03
CA GLU A 212 7.64 0.14 13.35
C GLU A 212 7.55 1.65 13.14
N LYS A 213 6.86 2.07 12.06
CA LYS A 213 6.68 3.47 11.70
C LYS A 213 5.25 3.76 11.32
N ARG A 214 4.81 4.99 11.62
CA ARG A 214 3.54 5.53 11.11
C ARG A 214 3.69 7.01 10.77
N GLY A 215 2.90 7.48 9.82
CA GLY A 215 2.83 8.90 9.48
C GLY A 215 1.79 9.19 8.41
N ILE A 216 1.32 10.43 8.39
CA ILE A 216 0.43 10.99 7.38
C ILE A 216 1.23 11.18 6.09
N VAL A 217 0.66 10.75 4.97
CA VAL A 217 1.23 10.85 3.63
C VAL A 217 0.18 11.33 2.63
N PHE A 218 0.60 11.74 1.44
CA PHE A 218 -0.29 11.95 0.31
C PHE A 218 -0.63 10.62 -0.37
N SER A 219 -1.90 10.21 -0.38
CA SER A 219 -2.33 8.86 -0.81
C SER A 219 -2.09 8.58 -2.29
N HIS A 220 -2.08 9.61 -3.14
CA HIS A 220 -1.83 9.50 -4.59
C HIS A 220 -0.66 10.36 -5.05
N GLY A 221 0.29 10.62 -4.14
CA GLY A 221 1.39 11.54 -4.36
C GLY A 221 1.04 12.99 -4.06
N GLU A 222 2.09 13.80 -3.88
CA GLU A 222 1.94 15.24 -3.61
C GLU A 222 1.38 15.98 -4.84
N PRO A 223 0.42 16.89 -4.66
CA PRO A 223 -0.06 17.75 -5.74
C PRO A 223 1.06 18.59 -6.37
N GLU A 224 1.00 18.79 -7.69
CA GLU A 224 2.03 19.54 -8.45
C GLU A 224 2.29 20.97 -7.90
N ASP A 225 1.24 21.67 -7.46
CA ASP A 225 1.34 22.94 -6.74
C ASP A 225 0.58 22.89 -5.42
N VAL A 226 1.14 22.17 -4.44
CA VAL A 226 0.54 22.00 -3.11
C VAL A 226 0.30 23.34 -2.39
N MET A 227 1.05 24.39 -2.74
CA MET A 227 0.93 25.73 -2.15
C MET A 227 -0.42 26.39 -2.47
N ARG A 228 -1.06 26.02 -3.57
CA ARG A 228 -2.41 26.48 -3.95
C ARG A 228 -3.54 25.65 -3.34
N SER A 229 -3.21 24.67 -2.51
CA SER A 229 -4.21 23.87 -1.81
C SER A 229 -5.13 24.78 -0.98
N PRO A 230 -6.47 24.57 -0.99
CA PRO A 230 -7.34 25.26 -0.06
C PRO A 230 -7.13 24.82 1.41
N TYR A 231 -6.33 23.79 1.63
CA TYR A 231 -6.02 23.20 2.93
C TYR A 231 -4.57 23.53 3.34
N PRO A 232 -4.34 24.51 4.23
CA PRO A 232 -3.01 24.97 4.64
C PRO A 232 -2.16 23.84 5.26
N GLU A 233 -2.79 22.86 5.90
CA GLU A 233 -2.12 21.73 6.50
C GLU A 233 -1.38 20.83 5.49
N LYS A 234 -1.82 20.80 4.23
CA LYS A 234 -1.10 20.08 3.17
C LYS A 234 0.27 20.71 2.88
N ILE A 235 0.41 22.02 3.07
CA ILE A 235 1.69 22.73 2.93
C ILE A 235 2.65 22.33 4.05
N VAL A 236 2.15 22.21 5.28
CA VAL A 236 2.94 21.72 6.42
C VAL A 236 3.42 20.28 6.18
N LEU A 237 2.55 19.40 5.70
CA LEU A 237 2.92 18.03 5.36
C LEU A 237 3.96 17.97 4.24
N ALA A 238 3.77 18.75 3.17
CA ALA A 238 4.72 18.84 2.07
C ALA A 238 6.09 19.35 2.52
N PHE A 239 6.13 20.40 3.34
CA PHE A 239 7.38 20.90 3.94
C PHE A 239 8.12 19.78 4.69
N TYR A 240 7.44 19.01 5.54
CA TYR A 240 8.10 17.92 6.28
C TYR A 240 8.49 16.75 5.38
N THR A 241 7.76 16.51 4.29
CA THR A 241 8.12 15.51 3.27
C THR A 241 9.44 15.88 2.58
N HIS A 242 9.68 17.18 2.33
CA HIS A 242 10.92 17.69 1.74
C HIS A 242 11.88 18.28 2.77
N TYR A 243 11.74 17.94 4.05
CA TYR A 243 12.45 18.60 5.15
C TYR A 243 13.97 18.63 4.97
N THR A 244 14.55 17.60 4.37
CA THR A 244 15.99 17.45 4.14
C THR A 244 16.44 17.87 2.73
N ASP A 245 15.51 18.29 1.87
CA ASP A 245 15.79 18.77 0.52
C ASP A 245 16.09 20.29 0.56
N ASP A 246 17.35 20.65 0.36
CA ASP A 246 17.80 22.06 0.39
C ASP A 246 17.28 22.90 -0.78
N ALA A 247 16.88 22.26 -1.89
CA ALA A 247 16.31 22.96 -3.04
C ALA A 247 14.81 23.23 -2.86
N LYS A 248 14.08 22.30 -2.21
CA LYS A 248 12.62 22.39 -2.07
C LYS A 248 12.16 23.01 -0.75
N ALA A 249 12.77 22.64 0.39
CA ALA A 249 12.31 23.07 1.71
C ALA A 249 12.16 24.60 1.84
N PRO A 250 13.11 25.44 1.37
CA PRO A 250 12.96 26.89 1.47
C PRO A 250 11.77 27.44 0.67
N GLY A 251 11.34 26.74 -0.40
CA GLY A 251 10.25 27.16 -1.26
C GLY A 251 8.86 27.15 -0.60
N TYR A 252 8.73 26.51 0.56
CA TYR A 252 7.49 26.50 1.34
C TYR A 252 7.32 27.74 2.23
N PHE A 253 8.36 28.56 2.39
CA PHE A 253 8.37 29.69 3.32
C PHE A 253 8.03 31.01 2.63
N ALA A 254 7.39 31.90 3.40
CA ALA A 254 7.19 33.29 2.99
C ALA A 254 8.54 34.03 2.91
N GLU A 255 8.58 35.17 2.23
CA GLU A 255 9.82 35.91 2.01
C GLU A 255 10.55 36.21 3.35
N GLY A 256 11.82 35.80 3.41
CA GLY A 256 12.69 35.92 4.58
C GLY A 256 12.29 35.08 5.79
N ALA A 257 11.17 34.33 5.78
CA ALA A 257 10.75 33.51 6.92
C ALA A 257 11.73 32.37 7.18
N TRP A 258 12.25 31.76 6.12
CA TRP A 258 13.27 30.72 6.19
C TRP A 258 14.51 31.16 6.98
N ASP A 259 15.08 32.32 6.63
CA ASP A 259 16.25 32.87 7.32
C ASP A 259 15.94 33.32 8.75
N ARG A 260 14.76 33.89 9.00
CA ARG A 260 14.31 34.27 10.35
C ARG A 260 14.21 33.05 11.29
N LEU A 261 13.77 31.91 10.76
CA LEU A 261 13.73 30.64 11.50
C LEU A 261 15.10 29.94 11.55
N GLY A 262 16.16 30.61 11.10
CA GLY A 262 17.52 30.09 11.09
C GLY A 262 17.67 28.87 10.18
N GLN A 263 16.92 28.83 9.07
CA GLN A 263 16.96 27.75 8.10
C GLN A 263 16.66 26.39 8.72
N CYS A 264 15.74 26.39 9.70
CA CYS A 264 15.44 25.24 10.54
C CYS A 264 16.67 24.64 11.21
N ALA A 265 17.52 25.51 11.80
CA ALA A 265 18.57 25.11 12.73
C ALA A 265 18.03 24.17 13.83
N PRO A 266 18.88 23.36 14.47
CA PRO A 266 18.49 22.46 15.56
C PRO A 266 17.45 23.05 16.53
N GLY A 267 16.32 22.36 16.67
CA GLY A 267 15.20 22.72 17.53
C GLY A 267 14.25 23.78 16.97
N ARG A 268 14.52 24.36 15.80
CA ARG A 268 13.70 25.46 15.24
C ARG A 268 12.47 25.00 14.48
N CYS A 269 12.47 23.80 13.90
CA CYS A 269 11.36 23.29 13.08
C CYS A 269 11.04 21.83 13.39
N GLY A 270 10.91 21.50 14.69
CA GLY A 270 10.57 20.15 15.16
C GLY A 270 11.78 19.32 15.53
N CYS A 271 12.72 19.11 14.61
CA CYS A 271 13.88 18.25 14.87
C CYS A 271 14.91 18.93 15.78
N ALA A 272 15.40 18.21 16.79
CA ALA A 272 16.45 18.62 17.72
C ALA A 272 17.86 18.52 17.11
N SER A 273 18.07 17.66 16.10
CA SER A 273 19.33 17.56 15.37
C SER A 273 19.39 18.49 14.16
N ALA A 274 20.57 18.64 13.56
CA ALA A 274 20.73 19.40 12.31
C ALA A 274 20.04 18.68 11.15
N ARG A 275 19.49 19.45 10.18
CA ARG A 275 18.82 18.90 8.98
C ARG A 275 19.66 17.87 8.23
N SER A 276 20.99 18.05 8.19
CA SER A 276 21.94 17.12 7.56
C SER A 276 21.99 15.74 8.23
N ASP A 277 21.64 15.66 9.52
CA ASP A 277 21.67 14.42 10.31
C ASP A 277 20.31 13.70 10.28
N ILE A 278 19.27 14.37 9.78
CA ILE A 278 17.93 13.82 9.63
C ILE A 278 17.88 13.00 8.34
N GLU A 279 17.29 11.82 8.43
CA GLU A 279 16.95 10.98 7.29
C GLU A 279 15.58 11.39 6.75
N GLN A 280 14.59 11.44 7.65
CA GLN A 280 13.21 11.72 7.31
C GLN A 280 12.48 12.35 8.50
N VAL A 281 11.43 13.13 8.22
CA VAL A 281 10.49 13.60 9.24
C VAL A 281 9.11 13.00 8.97
N TRP A 282 8.53 12.37 9.99
CA TRP A 282 7.20 11.79 9.96
C TRP A 282 6.21 12.72 10.65
N VAL A 283 5.17 13.14 9.95
CA VAL A 283 4.03 13.86 10.55
C VAL A 283 3.04 12.81 11.03
N ILE A 284 2.78 12.70 12.33
CA ILE A 284 1.90 11.65 12.89
C ILE A 284 0.52 12.18 13.31
N ASP A 285 0.38 13.50 13.44
CA ASP A 285 -0.88 14.19 13.66
C ASP A 285 -0.83 15.54 12.96
N LEU A 286 -1.95 15.97 12.41
CA LEU A 286 -2.06 17.19 11.61
C LEU A 286 -3.47 17.78 11.75
N LYS A 287 -3.55 18.96 12.36
CA LYS A 287 -4.82 19.60 12.71
C LYS A 287 -4.78 21.09 12.38
N PRO A 288 -5.63 21.58 11.47
CA PRO A 288 -5.83 23.01 11.35
C PRO A 288 -6.54 23.53 12.61
N GLU A 289 -6.08 24.66 13.12
CA GLU A 289 -6.77 25.36 14.19
C GLU A 289 -7.88 26.21 13.60
N ASN A 290 -9.10 25.95 14.04
CA ASN A 290 -10.27 26.74 13.66
C ASN A 290 -10.55 27.88 14.66
N GLU A 291 -9.74 28.00 15.71
CA GLU A 291 -9.87 29.11 16.67
C GLU A 291 -9.24 30.39 16.10
N PRO A 292 -9.90 31.54 16.21
CA PRO A 292 -9.37 32.80 15.70
C PRO A 292 -8.03 33.12 16.38
N LEU A 293 -7.03 33.44 15.56
CA LEU A 293 -5.65 33.74 15.97
C LEU A 293 -5.50 34.97 16.88
N SER A 294 -6.59 35.67 17.21
CA SER A 294 -6.63 36.72 18.23
C SER A 294 -8.05 36.88 18.81
N ALA A 295 -8.14 37.53 19.97
CA ALA A 295 -9.41 37.96 20.57
C ALA A 295 -10.13 39.05 19.75
N ASP A 296 -9.53 39.52 18.65
CA ASP A 296 -10.16 40.38 17.66
C ASP A 296 -10.87 39.51 16.64
N LYS A 297 -12.17 39.75 16.48
CA LYS A 297 -13.13 38.96 15.69
C LYS A 297 -12.90 38.96 14.16
N ASP A 298 -11.76 39.45 13.70
CA ASP A 298 -11.43 39.51 12.28
C ASP A 298 -10.65 38.24 11.89
N LEU A 299 -11.42 37.22 11.49
CA LEU A 299 -10.91 36.07 10.75
C LEU A 299 -10.21 36.60 9.49
N ASN A 300 -8.89 36.73 9.53
CA ASN A 300 -8.11 37.02 8.33
C ASN A 300 -8.07 35.74 7.48
N PRO A 301 -8.76 35.69 6.32
CA PRO A 301 -8.82 34.49 5.49
C PRO A 301 -7.46 34.14 4.88
N ASP A 302 -6.49 35.06 4.94
CA ASP A 302 -5.13 34.89 4.43
C ASP A 302 -4.15 34.50 5.55
N LYS A 303 -4.65 34.09 6.72
CA LYS A 303 -3.86 33.51 7.79
C LYS A 303 -4.47 32.21 8.28
N ALA A 304 -3.62 31.23 8.57
CA ALA A 304 -4.03 29.97 9.15
C ALA A 304 -3.01 29.51 10.19
N ALA A 305 -3.46 28.70 11.14
CA ALA A 305 -2.57 27.96 12.01
C ALA A 305 -2.82 26.45 11.89
N VAL A 306 -1.74 25.69 11.93
CA VAL A 306 -1.77 24.24 11.80
C VAL A 306 -0.87 23.65 12.87
N LEU A 307 -1.46 22.81 13.70
CA LEU A 307 -0.74 21.94 14.64
C LEU A 307 -0.27 20.69 13.90
N ALA A 308 1.02 20.39 14.02
CA ALA A 308 1.62 19.18 13.49
C ALA A 308 2.45 18.50 14.57
N THR A 309 2.19 17.22 14.82
CA THR A 309 3.06 16.40 15.66
C THR A 309 4.02 15.64 14.75
N VAL A 310 5.33 15.80 14.99
CA VAL A 310 6.37 15.22 14.16
C VAL A 310 7.33 14.33 14.94
N ILE A 311 7.89 13.34 14.25
CA ILE A 311 8.98 12.48 14.69
C ILE A 311 10.11 12.61 13.66
N CYS A 312 11.34 12.84 14.12
CA CYS A 312 12.50 12.97 13.23
C CYS A 312 13.38 11.72 13.29
N ASP A 313 13.45 10.98 12.19
CA ASP A 313 14.35 9.84 12.05
C ASP A 313 15.76 10.34 11.71
N ARG A 314 16.76 9.86 12.45
CA ARG A 314 18.16 10.25 12.24
C ARG A 314 18.88 9.18 11.42
N ARG A 315 19.77 9.60 10.51
CA ARG A 315 20.48 8.68 9.59
C ARG A 315 21.29 7.58 10.27
N ASN A 316 21.78 7.81 11.49
CA ASN A 316 22.67 6.90 12.22
C ASN A 316 22.34 6.83 13.72
N ALA A 317 21.11 7.13 14.11
CA ALA A 317 20.71 7.13 15.51
C ALA A 317 19.22 6.81 15.64
N ALA A 318 18.77 6.55 16.86
CA ALA A 318 17.36 6.40 17.15
C ALA A 318 16.58 7.67 16.76
N SER A 319 15.32 7.47 16.38
CA SER A 319 14.37 8.55 16.13
C SER A 319 14.27 9.47 17.35
N GLU A 320 14.09 10.74 17.08
CA GLU A 320 13.80 11.73 18.11
C GLU A 320 12.37 11.54 18.62
N GLY A 321 12.12 11.88 19.88
CA GLY A 321 10.77 11.82 20.43
C GLY A 321 9.79 12.77 19.74
N GLU A 322 8.50 12.54 19.93
CA GLU A 322 7.43 13.37 19.35
C GLU A 322 7.58 14.85 19.72
N ARG A 323 7.29 15.73 18.75
CA ARG A 323 7.33 17.18 18.89
C ARG A 323 6.09 17.80 18.28
N LEU A 324 5.33 18.52 19.10
CA LEU A 324 4.20 19.33 18.64
C LEU A 324 4.72 20.68 18.14
N MET A 325 4.33 21.03 16.92
CA MET A 325 4.69 22.27 16.24
C MET A 325 3.44 23.03 15.87
N ARG A 326 3.41 24.33 16.18
CA ARG A 326 2.33 25.23 15.75
C ARG A 326 2.82 26.12 14.61
N TRP A 327 2.45 25.76 13.39
CA TRP A 327 2.80 26.53 12.20
C TRP A 327 1.80 27.65 11.94
N ILE A 328 2.30 28.85 11.71
CA ILE A 328 1.52 29.99 11.21
C ILE A 328 1.79 30.12 9.72
N LEU A 329 0.72 30.14 8.93
CA LEU A 329 0.76 30.28 7.49
C LEU A 329 0.12 31.60 7.07
N THR A 330 0.66 32.19 6.00
CA THR A 330 0.09 33.35 5.32
C THR A 330 -0.24 32.98 3.87
N ARG A 331 -1.31 33.56 3.31
CA ARG A 331 -1.66 33.38 1.91
C ARG A 331 -1.32 34.63 1.12
N GLU A 332 -0.46 34.49 0.13
CA GLU A 332 -0.06 35.56 -0.79
C GLU A 332 -0.18 35.05 -2.23
N ASP A 333 -0.79 35.84 -3.12
CA ASP A 333 -1.05 35.46 -4.51
C ASP A 333 -1.70 34.07 -4.67
N ASP A 334 -2.68 33.76 -3.81
CA ASP A 334 -3.40 32.49 -3.76
C ASP A 334 -2.52 31.27 -3.42
N ARG A 335 -1.41 31.50 -2.72
CA ARG A 335 -0.48 30.47 -2.26
C ARG A 335 -0.26 30.57 -0.76
N TRP A 336 -0.49 29.47 -0.03
CA TRP A 336 -0.13 29.37 1.37
C TRP A 336 1.37 29.20 1.54
N GLN A 337 1.95 29.92 2.48
CA GLN A 337 3.37 29.86 2.80
C GLN A 337 3.58 29.81 4.31
N LEU A 338 4.60 29.08 4.76
CA LEU A 338 5.02 29.03 6.15
C LEU A 338 5.64 30.38 6.55
N HIS A 339 5.08 31.01 7.58
CA HIS A 339 5.49 32.35 8.01
C HIS A 339 6.29 32.33 9.31
N SER A 340 5.79 31.61 10.32
CA SER A 340 6.43 31.51 11.64
C SER A 340 6.02 30.23 12.37
N LEU A 341 6.70 29.97 13.48
CA LEU A 341 6.42 28.90 14.43
C LEU A 341 6.17 29.50 15.81
N GLU A 342 5.24 28.90 16.54
CA GLU A 342 4.94 29.24 17.94
C GLU A 342 5.15 28.06 18.89
#